data_AF-A0A1Q7BW21-F1
#
_entry.id   AF-A0A1Q7BW21-F1
#
_cell.length_a   1.000
_cell.length_b   1.000
_cell.length_c   1.000
_cell.angle_alpha   90.00
_cell.angle_beta   90.00
_cell.angle_gamma   90.00
#
_symmetry.space_group_name_H-M   'P 1'
#
loop_
_entity.id
_entity.type
_entity.pdbx_description
1 polymer ?
#
loop_
_entity_poly.entity_id
_entity_poly.type
_entity_poly.pdbx_seq_one_letter_code
_entity_poly.pdbx_strand_id
1 'polypeptide(L)'
;MTSSGPSGITRPRRSWAKIIVAAIILAVVAGAAGWLTPQLVARYTKPSYLGQDASALAKSLNCDQYKQASKHDESVYRYRDQGTCVLDGVVVTVTTFDKVSDGDAFASVMRAVIPVLHPTWVGASYAAGDGWNVADARNLTAHVAELAVRRLGAGAVYTIPSAKRS
;
A
#
# COMPACT_ATOMS: atom_id res chain seq x y z
N MET A 1 29.83 -36.93 -78.16
CA MET A 1 29.32 -35.64 -77.65
C MET A 1 28.71 -35.89 -76.28
N THR A 2 29.46 -35.60 -75.22
CA THR A 2 29.05 -35.73 -73.82
C THR A 2 28.98 -34.32 -73.24
N SER A 3 27.81 -33.90 -72.77
CA SER A 3 27.63 -32.65 -72.03
C SER A 3 26.85 -32.95 -70.74
N SER A 4 27.57 -32.85 -69.63
CA SER A 4 27.06 -32.95 -68.27
C SER A 4 26.90 -31.54 -67.72
N GLY A 5 25.66 -31.11 -67.44
CA GLY A 5 25.37 -29.86 -66.74
C GLY A 5 25.07 -30.12 -65.25
N PRO A 6 25.56 -29.30 -64.30
CA PRO A 6 25.49 -29.60 -62.88
C PRO A 6 24.15 -29.23 -62.25
N SER A 7 23.81 -29.99 -61.20
CA SER A 7 22.63 -29.87 -60.37
C SER A 7 22.51 -28.49 -59.70
N GLY A 8 21.45 -27.75 -60.02
CA GLY A 8 21.06 -26.55 -59.29
C GLY A 8 20.44 -26.92 -57.94
N ILE A 9 21.12 -26.55 -56.84
CA ILE A 9 20.59 -26.64 -55.48
C ILE A 9 19.48 -25.58 -55.32
N THR A 10 18.22 -26.01 -55.43
CA THR A 10 17.06 -25.20 -55.05
C THR A 10 17.04 -25.02 -53.53
N ARG A 11 17.49 -23.86 -53.03
CA ARG A 11 17.33 -23.49 -51.61
C ARG A 11 15.84 -23.39 -51.24
N PRO A 12 15.38 -24.02 -50.14
CA PRO A 12 13.97 -23.96 -49.75
C PRO A 12 13.66 -22.60 -49.10
N ARG A 13 13.21 -21.65 -49.93
CA ARG A 13 12.83 -20.27 -49.56
C ARG A 13 11.49 -20.17 -48.79
N ARG A 14 10.90 -21.29 -48.36
CA ARG A 14 9.53 -21.38 -47.82
C ARG A 14 9.44 -21.42 -46.29
N SER A 15 10.56 -21.60 -45.58
CA SER A 15 10.59 -21.73 -44.11
C SER A 15 10.73 -20.40 -43.37
N TRP A 16 11.34 -19.39 -44.00
CA TRP A 16 11.70 -18.14 -43.32
C TRP A 16 10.50 -17.21 -43.09
N ALA A 17 9.53 -17.21 -44.00
CA ALA A 17 8.33 -16.38 -43.85
C ALA A 17 7.47 -16.78 -42.64
N LYS A 18 7.38 -18.08 -42.31
CA LYS A 18 6.62 -18.56 -41.13
C LYS A 18 7.30 -18.18 -39.81
N ILE A 19 8.64 -18.18 -39.78
CA ILE A 19 9.42 -17.79 -38.60
C ILE A 19 9.27 -16.29 -38.33
N ILE A 20 9.30 -15.47 -39.37
CA ILE A 20 9.13 -14.01 -39.24
C ILE A 20 7.73 -13.66 -38.73
N VAL A 21 6.68 -14.30 -39.27
CA VAL A 21 5.30 -14.08 -38.80
C VAL A 21 5.12 -14.52 -37.35
N ALA A 22 5.68 -15.68 -36.96
CA ALA A 22 5.61 -16.14 -35.58
C ALA A 22 6.36 -15.20 -34.61
N ALA A 23 7.52 -14.67 -35.01
CA ALA A 23 8.29 -13.71 -34.23
C ALA A 23 7.57 -12.37 -34.06
N ILE A 24 6.89 -11.88 -35.10
CA ILE A 24 6.09 -10.65 -35.04
C ILE A 24 4.91 -10.84 -34.09
N ILE A 25 4.20 -11.97 -34.16
CA ILE A 25 3.08 -12.26 -33.26
C ILE A 25 3.57 -12.34 -31.80
N LEU A 26 4.70 -13.00 -31.53
CA LEU A 26 5.31 -13.05 -30.20
C LEU A 26 5.73 -11.67 -29.68
N ALA A 27 6.31 -10.83 -30.53
CA ALA A 27 6.71 -9.47 -30.16
C ALA A 27 5.49 -8.56 -29.87
N VAL A 28 4.40 -8.71 -30.63
CA VAL A 28 3.16 -7.97 -30.40
C VAL A 28 2.47 -8.42 -29.11
N VAL A 29 2.46 -9.72 -28.81
CA VAL A 29 1.91 -10.25 -27.55
C VAL A 29 2.77 -9.82 -26.34
N ALA A 30 4.09 -9.86 -26.46
CA ALA A 30 5.00 -9.38 -25.42
C ALA A 30 4.93 -7.85 -25.22
N GLY A 31 4.78 -7.09 -26.30
CA GLY A 31 4.59 -5.63 -26.24
C GLY A 31 3.25 -5.22 -25.63
N ALA A 32 2.17 -5.94 -25.94
CA ALA A 32 0.85 -5.73 -25.33
C ALA A 32 0.83 -6.14 -23.84
N ALA A 33 1.49 -7.26 -23.50
CA ALA A 33 1.68 -7.66 -22.10
C ALA A 33 2.52 -6.61 -21.35
N GLY A 34 3.64 -6.16 -21.89
CA GLY A 34 4.49 -5.15 -21.25
C GLY A 34 3.80 -3.81 -20.98
N TRP A 35 2.78 -3.43 -21.77
CA TRP A 35 2.03 -2.19 -21.59
C TRP A 35 0.80 -2.31 -20.68
N LEU A 36 0.12 -3.47 -20.69
CA LEU A 36 -1.08 -3.71 -19.88
C LEU A 36 -0.77 -4.21 -18.46
N THR A 37 0.35 -4.90 -18.26
CA THR A 37 0.74 -5.45 -16.95
C THR A 37 0.97 -4.37 -15.89
N PRO A 38 1.64 -3.23 -16.16
CA PRO A 38 1.86 -2.19 -15.14
C PRO A 38 0.55 -1.58 -14.62
N GLN A 39 -0.44 -1.42 -15.50
CA GLN A 39 -1.72 -0.79 -15.15
C GLN A 39 -2.63 -1.73 -14.35
N LEU A 40 -2.58 -3.03 -14.67
CA LEU A 40 -3.27 -4.06 -13.91
C LEU A 40 -2.60 -4.24 -12.54
N VAL A 41 -1.27 -4.36 -12.49
CA VAL A 41 -0.53 -4.45 -11.22
C VAL A 41 -0.80 -3.22 -10.35
N ALA A 42 -0.74 -2.00 -10.88
CA ALA A 42 -1.03 -0.78 -10.12
C ALA A 42 -2.46 -0.72 -9.56
N ARG A 43 -3.45 -1.36 -10.22
CA ARG A 43 -4.81 -1.51 -9.67
C ARG A 43 -4.90 -2.61 -8.61
N TYR A 44 -4.13 -3.68 -8.74
CA TYR A 44 -4.08 -4.78 -7.76
C TYR A 44 -3.18 -4.47 -6.55
N THR A 45 -2.23 -3.54 -6.66
CA THR A 45 -1.31 -3.15 -5.59
C THR A 45 -1.70 -1.85 -4.90
N LYS A 46 -2.81 -1.20 -5.27
CA LYS A 46 -3.26 -0.01 -4.55
C LYS A 46 -3.63 -0.41 -3.11
N PRO A 47 -3.01 0.19 -2.08
CA PRO A 47 -3.35 -0.13 -0.71
C PRO A 47 -4.81 0.12 -0.42
N SER A 48 -5.46 -0.81 0.27
CA SER A 48 -6.93 -0.88 0.39
C SER A 48 -7.57 0.39 0.97
N TYR A 49 -6.83 1.14 1.81
CA TYR A 49 -7.33 2.34 2.50
C TYR A 49 -6.70 3.65 2.01
N LEU A 50 -5.83 3.61 1.01
CA LEU A 50 -5.20 4.80 0.46
C LEU A 50 -6.21 5.64 -0.34
N GLY A 51 -6.41 6.89 0.09
CA GLY A 51 -7.42 7.78 -0.50
C GLY A 51 -8.86 7.36 -0.19
N GLN A 52 -9.09 6.65 0.92
CA GLN A 52 -10.41 6.30 1.45
C GLN A 52 -10.73 7.12 2.68
N ASP A 53 -12.01 7.39 2.94
CA ASP A 53 -12.42 8.13 4.13
C ASP A 53 -12.23 7.28 5.40
N ALA A 54 -11.97 7.93 6.54
CA ALA A 54 -11.75 7.23 7.80
C ALA A 54 -13.01 6.48 8.28
N SER A 55 -14.20 6.89 7.81
CA SER A 55 -15.45 6.15 8.03
C SER A 55 -15.46 4.77 7.37
N ALA A 56 -14.80 4.58 6.22
CA ALA A 56 -14.71 3.29 5.54
C ALA A 56 -13.77 2.34 6.29
N LEU A 57 -12.68 2.89 6.82
CA LEU A 57 -11.76 2.15 7.69
C LEU A 57 -12.44 1.75 9.01
N ALA A 58 -13.17 2.67 9.64
CA ALA A 58 -13.94 2.38 10.85
C ALA A 58 -15.00 1.27 10.64
N LYS A 59 -15.68 1.26 9.47
CA LYS A 59 -16.59 0.16 9.11
C LYS A 59 -15.85 -1.17 8.97
N SER A 60 -14.69 -1.18 8.31
CA SER A 60 -13.88 -2.41 8.14
C SER A 60 -13.34 -2.93 9.48
N LEU A 61 -13.04 -2.02 10.41
CA LEU A 61 -12.70 -2.35 11.78
C LEU A 61 -13.87 -2.86 12.60
N ASN A 62 -15.10 -2.87 12.08
CA ASN A 62 -16.33 -3.13 12.84
C ASN A 62 -16.37 -2.28 14.13
N CYS A 63 -16.17 -0.98 13.95
CA CYS A 63 -16.08 0.02 15.00
C CYS A 63 -17.46 0.63 15.25
N ASP A 64 -17.81 0.84 16.51
CA ASP A 64 -19.08 1.47 16.89
C ASP A 64 -18.94 3.00 16.98
N GLN A 65 -20.05 3.71 16.82
CA GLN A 65 -20.14 5.15 17.12
C GLN A 65 -19.08 6.03 16.41
N TYR A 66 -18.81 5.77 15.13
CA TYR A 66 -17.87 6.61 14.38
C TYR A 66 -18.30 8.08 14.37
N LYS A 67 -17.38 8.96 14.73
CA LYS A 67 -17.52 10.41 14.70
C LYS A 67 -16.31 11.02 14.01
N GLN A 68 -16.56 11.70 12.90
CA GLN A 68 -15.53 12.44 12.17
C GLN A 68 -14.97 13.60 13.02
N ALA A 69 -13.68 13.85 12.91
CA ALA A 69 -13.04 15.01 13.53
C ALA A 69 -13.51 16.29 12.82
N SER A 70 -13.92 17.30 13.59
CA SER A 70 -14.45 18.56 13.04
C SER A 70 -13.37 19.58 12.67
N LYS A 71 -12.09 19.30 12.97
CA LYS A 71 -10.96 20.17 12.67
C LYS A 71 -9.84 19.36 12.03
N HIS A 72 -9.38 19.83 10.87
CA HIS A 72 -8.16 19.36 10.22
C HIS A 72 -7.01 20.31 10.53
N ASP A 73 -6.11 19.90 11.42
CA ASP A 73 -4.82 20.57 11.60
C ASP A 73 -3.73 19.76 10.89
N GLU A 74 -3.33 20.24 9.72
CA GLU A 74 -2.29 19.63 8.88
C GLU A 74 -0.88 20.22 9.13
N SER A 75 -0.70 21.02 10.19
CA SER A 75 0.56 21.72 10.46
C SER A 75 1.74 20.77 10.76
N VAL A 76 1.45 19.56 11.26
CA VAL A 76 2.46 18.57 11.65
C VAL A 76 2.64 17.47 10.59
N TYR A 77 1.54 16.98 10.03
CA TYR A 77 1.52 16.03 8.92
C TYR A 77 0.18 16.14 8.18
N ARG A 78 0.17 15.78 6.89
CA ARG A 78 -1.04 15.74 6.09
C ARG A 78 -1.75 14.41 6.27
N TYR A 79 -3.08 14.43 6.25
CA TYR A 79 -3.92 13.26 6.24
C TYR A 79 -5.22 13.60 5.52
N ARG A 80 -5.89 12.58 4.98
CA ARG A 80 -7.11 12.77 4.19
C ARG A 80 -8.31 13.01 5.10
N ASP A 81 -8.53 12.08 6.02
CA ASP A 81 -9.67 12.09 6.92
C ASP A 81 -9.29 11.45 8.25
N GLN A 82 -9.92 11.92 9.31
CA GLN A 82 -9.71 11.43 10.67
C GLN A 82 -11.04 11.42 11.42
N GLY A 83 -11.21 10.42 12.26
CA GLY A 83 -12.31 10.36 13.19
C GLY A 83 -11.98 9.52 14.41
N THR A 84 -12.97 9.40 15.29
CA THR A 84 -12.93 8.53 16.46
C THR A 84 -14.03 7.50 16.37
N CYS A 85 -13.79 6.30 16.87
CA CYS A 85 -14.81 5.26 17.03
C CYS A 85 -14.50 4.39 18.24
N VAL A 86 -15.43 3.54 18.64
CA VAL A 86 -15.26 2.58 19.73
C VAL A 86 -14.91 1.22 19.14
N LEU A 87 -13.70 0.75 19.45
CA LEU A 87 -13.19 -0.56 19.08
C LEU A 87 -12.99 -1.39 20.35
N ASP A 88 -13.80 -2.44 20.53
CA ASP A 88 -13.73 -3.32 21.71
C ASP A 88 -13.83 -2.56 23.04
N GLY A 89 -14.76 -1.59 23.10
CA GLY A 89 -14.97 -0.75 24.28
C GLY A 89 -13.94 0.39 24.45
N VAL A 90 -12.94 0.49 23.58
CA VAL A 90 -11.90 1.54 23.63
C VAL A 90 -12.12 2.58 22.56
N VAL A 91 -12.01 3.86 22.91
CA VAL A 91 -12.07 4.96 21.93
C VAL A 91 -10.74 5.02 21.17
N VAL A 92 -10.80 4.79 19.86
CA VAL A 92 -9.66 4.87 18.96
C VAL A 92 -9.80 6.03 18.00
N THR A 93 -8.68 6.66 17.68
CA THR A 93 -8.53 7.58 16.56
C THR A 93 -8.15 6.77 15.33
N VAL A 94 -8.90 6.98 14.25
CA VAL A 94 -8.73 6.34 12.95
C VAL A 94 -8.37 7.43 11.96
N THR A 95 -7.26 7.27 11.25
CA THR A 95 -6.75 8.26 10.30
C THR A 95 -6.42 7.57 8.99
N THR A 96 -6.70 8.26 7.89
CA THR A 96 -6.44 7.79 6.52
C THR A 96 -5.63 8.83 5.76
N PHE A 97 -4.88 8.40 4.74
CA PHE A 97 -3.98 9.25 3.98
C PHE A 97 -4.28 9.18 2.49
N ASP A 98 -4.04 10.28 1.76
CA ASP A 98 -4.12 10.27 0.29
C ASP A 98 -2.83 9.71 -0.34
N LYS A 99 -1.69 9.77 0.37
CA LYS A 99 -0.39 9.25 -0.08
C LYS A 99 0.28 8.41 1.00
N VAL A 100 0.99 7.37 0.58
CA VAL A 100 1.79 6.52 1.50
C VAL A 100 2.84 7.35 2.23
N SER A 101 3.47 8.30 1.53
CA SER A 101 4.46 9.23 2.11
C SER A 101 3.91 10.06 3.28
N ASP A 102 2.61 10.33 3.31
CA ASP A 102 1.99 11.07 4.41
C ASP A 102 1.86 10.19 5.66
N GLY A 103 1.60 8.90 5.47
CA GLY A 103 1.67 7.88 6.53
C GLY A 103 3.10 7.67 7.06
N ASP A 104 4.11 7.71 6.19
CA ASP A 104 5.52 7.66 6.60
C ASP A 104 5.91 8.89 7.42
N ALA A 105 5.42 10.08 7.04
CA ALA A 105 5.60 11.31 7.81
C ALA A 105 4.96 11.20 9.20
N PHE A 106 3.73 10.67 9.28
CA PHE A 106 3.08 10.36 10.55
C PHE A 106 3.93 9.42 11.40
N ALA A 107 4.42 8.32 10.83
CA ALA A 107 5.27 7.36 11.56
C ALA A 107 6.58 8.01 12.04
N SER A 108 7.16 8.93 11.27
CA SER A 108 8.33 9.71 11.67
C SER A 108 8.02 10.62 12.87
N VAL A 109 6.88 11.30 12.87
CA VAL A 109 6.40 12.13 14.00
C VAL A 109 6.19 11.27 15.24
N MET A 110 5.52 10.12 15.11
CA MET A 110 5.30 9.16 16.19
C MET A 110 6.62 8.65 16.80
N ARG A 111 7.69 8.57 15.99
CA ARG A 111 9.00 8.09 16.42
C ARG A 111 9.88 9.18 17.03
N ALA A 112 9.87 10.38 16.47
CA ALA A 112 10.84 11.42 16.79
C ALA A 112 10.28 12.52 17.71
N VAL A 113 9.01 12.88 17.54
CA VAL A 113 8.39 14.03 18.20
C VAL A 113 7.57 13.59 19.40
N ILE A 114 6.73 12.57 19.25
CA ILE A 114 5.83 12.09 20.31
C ILE A 114 6.56 11.66 21.58
N PRO A 115 7.71 10.94 21.54
CA PRO A 115 8.44 10.60 22.77
C PRO A 115 8.91 11.82 23.58
N VAL A 116 9.08 12.97 22.92
CA VAL A 116 9.50 14.23 23.55
C VAL A 116 8.31 15.00 24.10
N LEU A 117 7.21 15.11 23.33
CA LEU A 117 6.01 15.87 23.72
C LEU A 117 5.08 15.10 24.66
N HIS A 118 5.01 13.79 24.52
CA HIS A 118 4.18 12.89 25.34
C HIS A 118 5.03 11.72 25.87
N PRO A 119 5.93 11.96 26.84
CA PRO A 119 6.80 10.91 27.39
C PRO A 119 6.04 9.73 27.99
N THR A 120 4.79 9.94 28.43
CA THR A 120 3.90 8.89 28.95
C THR A 120 3.42 7.91 27.88
N TRP A 121 3.57 8.25 26.59
CA TRP A 121 3.22 7.37 25.47
C TRP A 121 4.39 6.51 25.01
N VAL A 122 5.57 6.64 25.61
CA VAL A 122 6.71 5.74 25.34
C VAL A 122 6.36 4.31 25.74
N GLY A 123 6.64 3.36 24.85
CA GLY A 123 6.27 1.95 25.01
C GLY A 123 4.81 1.64 24.64
N ALA A 124 4.01 2.67 24.34
CA ALA A 124 2.65 2.50 23.89
C ALA A 124 2.61 2.11 22.40
N SER A 125 1.52 1.46 21.99
CA SER A 125 1.37 0.82 20.69
C SER A 125 0.24 1.43 19.85
N TYR A 126 0.47 1.44 18.54
CA TYR A 126 -0.53 1.83 17.53
C TYR A 126 -0.43 0.88 16.34
N ALA A 127 -1.50 0.80 15.55
CA ALA A 127 -1.51 0.05 14.30
C ALA A 127 -1.37 1.01 13.12
N ALA A 128 -0.61 0.62 12.11
CA ALA A 128 -0.54 1.34 10.86
C ALA A 128 -0.33 0.41 9.67
N GLY A 129 -0.72 0.88 8.50
CA GLY A 129 -0.44 0.24 7.23
C GLY A 129 -0.49 1.26 6.11
N ASP A 130 -0.35 0.79 4.88
CA ASP A 130 -0.30 1.66 3.72
C ASP A 130 -1.62 2.45 3.57
N GLY A 131 -1.56 3.76 3.85
CA GLY A 131 -2.70 4.67 3.74
C GLY A 131 -3.58 4.78 4.98
N TRP A 132 -3.22 4.18 6.12
CA TRP A 132 -4.00 4.31 7.35
C TRP A 132 -3.21 4.13 8.66
N ASN A 133 -3.77 4.65 9.76
CA ASN A 133 -3.37 4.29 11.12
C ASN A 133 -4.55 4.29 12.11
N VAL A 134 -4.40 3.50 13.16
CA VAL A 134 -5.35 3.38 14.28
C VAL A 134 -4.56 3.47 15.59
N ALA A 135 -5.02 4.35 16.48
CA ALA A 135 -4.38 4.61 17.77
C ALA A 135 -5.45 4.73 18.86
N ASP A 136 -5.30 4.07 20.00
CA ASP A 136 -6.13 4.33 21.18
C ASP A 136 -5.90 5.78 21.64
N ALA A 137 -6.98 6.56 21.72
CA ALA A 137 -6.94 8.00 21.94
C ALA A 137 -6.48 8.39 23.36
N ARG A 138 -6.42 7.43 24.29
CA ARG A 138 -6.10 7.67 25.70
C ARG A 138 -4.81 6.97 26.13
N ASN A 139 -4.70 5.66 25.86
CA ASN A 139 -3.67 4.82 26.47
C ASN A 139 -2.81 4.02 25.49
N LEU A 140 -3.06 4.10 24.17
CA LEU A 140 -2.24 3.47 23.12
C LEU A 140 -1.84 2.01 23.48
N THR A 141 -2.85 1.16 23.70
CA THR A 141 -2.61 -0.23 24.16
C THR A 141 -2.30 -1.20 23.02
N ALA A 142 -1.47 -2.22 23.28
CA ALA A 142 -1.10 -3.25 22.30
C ALA A 142 -2.32 -4.05 21.81
N HIS A 143 -3.24 -4.40 22.71
CA HIS A 143 -4.45 -5.17 22.39
C HIS A 143 -5.27 -4.54 21.26
N VAL A 144 -5.50 -3.24 21.33
CA VAL A 144 -6.28 -2.50 20.32
C VAL A 144 -5.55 -2.44 18.98
N ALA A 145 -4.23 -2.24 18.99
CA ALA A 145 -3.42 -2.22 17.79
C ALA A 145 -3.42 -3.60 17.09
N GLU A 146 -3.22 -4.68 17.85
CA GLU A 146 -3.27 -6.05 17.34
C GLU A 146 -4.66 -6.41 16.79
N LEU A 147 -5.72 -6.00 17.49
CA LEU A 147 -7.10 -6.17 17.04
C LEU A 147 -7.34 -5.46 15.71
N ALA A 148 -6.85 -4.23 15.55
CA ALA A 148 -6.98 -3.46 14.31
C ALA A 148 -6.29 -4.16 13.14
N VAL A 149 -5.01 -4.56 13.30
CA VAL A 149 -4.27 -5.30 12.26
C VAL A 149 -4.98 -6.62 11.91
N ARG A 150 -5.47 -7.35 12.92
CA ARG A 150 -6.19 -8.62 12.71
C ARG A 150 -7.49 -8.43 11.94
N ARG A 151 -8.31 -7.41 12.27
CA ARG A 151 -9.59 -7.15 11.58
C ARG A 151 -9.39 -6.66 10.15
N LEU A 152 -8.34 -5.87 9.91
CA LEU A 152 -8.04 -5.33 8.58
C LEU A 152 -7.27 -6.32 7.70
N GLY A 153 -6.65 -7.34 8.29
CA GLY A 153 -5.85 -8.33 7.57
C GLY A 153 -4.58 -7.77 6.92
N ALA A 154 -4.18 -6.56 7.32
CA ALA A 154 -3.04 -5.83 6.75
C ALA A 154 -2.44 -4.88 7.80
N GLY A 155 -1.23 -4.39 7.53
CA GLY A 155 -0.49 -3.48 8.40
C GLY A 155 0.31 -4.19 9.48
N ALA A 156 0.81 -3.41 10.44
CA ALA A 156 1.62 -3.88 11.55
C ALA A 156 1.35 -3.07 12.83
N VAL A 157 1.72 -3.67 13.96
CA VAL A 157 1.76 -2.99 15.25
C VAL A 157 3.12 -2.31 15.41
N TYR A 158 3.09 -1.06 15.84
CA TYR A 158 4.27 -0.24 16.09
C TYR A 158 4.27 0.23 17.53
N THR A 159 5.45 0.25 18.13
CA THR A 159 5.67 0.77 19.49
C THR A 159 6.39 2.10 19.43
N ILE A 160 5.92 3.08 20.20
CA ILE A 160 6.58 4.37 20.34
C ILE A 160 7.88 4.18 21.12
N PRO A 161 9.05 4.49 20.52
CA PRO A 161 10.32 4.26 21.20
C PRO A 161 10.55 5.29 22.31
N SER A 162 11.45 4.97 23.24
CA SER A 162 12.03 5.98 24.12
C SER A 162 12.84 6.98 23.29
N ALA A 163 12.74 8.27 23.60
CA ALA A 163 13.67 9.27 23.07
C ALA A 163 15.10 8.87 23.48
N LYS A 164 15.91 8.34 22.56
CA LYS A 164 17.35 8.20 22.81
C LYS A 164 17.92 9.61 22.85
N ARG A 165 18.39 10.04 24.01
CA ARG A 165 19.31 11.18 24.10
C ARG A 165 20.60 10.75 23.43
N SER A 166 20.89 11.28 22.24
CA SER A 166 22.25 11.28 21.70
C SER A 166 23.07 12.33 22.44
#